data_AF-A0A2C1JUX4-F1
#
_entry.id   AF-A0A2C1JUX4-F1
#
_cell.length_a   1.000
_cell.length_b   1.000
_cell.length_c   1.000
_cell.angle_alpha   90.00
_cell.angle_beta   90.00
_cell.angle_gamma   90.00
#
_symmetry.space_group_name_H-M   'P 1'
#
loop_
_entity.id
_entity.type
_entity.pdbx_description
1 polymer ?
#
loop_
_entity_poly.entity_id
_entity_poly.type
_entity_poly.pdbx_seq_one_letter_code
_entity_poly.pdbx_strand_id
1 'polypeptide(L)'
;MLYDENDLVPRLEDELKYDPLYTQIKDRPTLKKEMFENKFIAALQEDLHRWYSIAEAGAILDSNKRIAASTLKHYIDNLEDYVLPDEAPQSRYIRLNYLSIVKLKMVWLLKDELKMTGLQSAVGIIGTPVNNNMSNSYAPSLDQNQELRQYMQMTNMLMSIFMERGEDGRPRLKEDISNLLQSNQKLLESGDFLKKVEEQSETIEELNRQINEEKKNRETYQQELEEKYKDNLLVKDQLISELESKLEQQNKTIKSEIDETLVKKLEENDNKFNDFVNKNRIQSRAKQMAEEEWDKQGAFSKIFGNRSEFVKNKTEEFLIKLTKDFDN
;
A
#
# COMPACT_ATOMS: atom_id res chain seq x y z
N MET A 1 11.86 8.36 11.56
CA MET A 1 11.77 8.17 10.10
C MET A 1 10.31 7.87 9.78
N LEU A 2 9.58 8.89 9.36
CA LEU A 2 8.18 8.77 8.94
C LEU A 2 8.20 8.29 7.48
N TYR A 3 8.02 7.00 7.28
CA TYR A 3 7.76 6.47 5.94
C TYR A 3 6.30 6.71 5.63
N ASP A 4 6.04 7.45 4.54
CA ASP A 4 4.72 7.62 3.96
C ASP A 4 4.16 6.23 3.62
N GLU A 5 2.93 5.93 4.05
CA GLU A 5 2.26 4.63 3.84
C GLU A 5 2.13 4.24 2.34
N ASN A 6 2.44 5.19 1.45
CA ASN A 6 2.31 5.06 0.01
C ASN A 6 3.57 4.64 -0.76
N ASP A 7 4.75 4.57 -0.13
CA ASP A 7 6.00 4.27 -0.84
C ASP A 7 6.65 2.96 -0.33
N LEU A 8 6.02 1.85 -0.71
CA LEU A 8 6.46 0.49 -0.37
C LEU A 8 7.76 0.11 -1.09
N VAL A 9 8.08 0.76 -2.20
CA VAL A 9 9.30 0.51 -2.99
C VAL A 9 10.55 0.97 -2.22
N PRO A 10 10.68 2.24 -1.77
CA PRO A 10 11.81 2.67 -0.94
C PRO A 10 12.01 1.82 0.32
N ARG A 11 10.91 1.45 0.98
CA ARG A 11 10.95 0.61 2.18
C ARG A 11 11.50 -0.78 1.90
N LEU A 12 11.09 -1.41 0.80
CA LEU A 12 11.65 -2.70 0.38
C LEU A 12 13.11 -2.59 -0.05
N GLU A 13 13.52 -1.51 -0.71
CA GLU A 13 14.93 -1.29 -1.07
C GLU A 13 15.82 -1.15 0.18
N ASP A 14 15.32 -0.52 1.25
CA ASP A 14 16.01 -0.39 2.53
C ASP A 14 16.04 -1.73 3.31
N GLU A 15 14.90 -2.42 3.42
CA GLU A 15 14.79 -3.71 4.14
C GLU A 15 15.61 -4.83 3.46
N LEU A 16 15.76 -4.79 2.13
CA LEU A 16 16.49 -5.80 1.35
C LEU A 16 17.94 -5.43 1.05
N LYS A 17 18.43 -4.27 1.51
CA LYS A 17 19.77 -3.76 1.18
C LYS A 17 20.91 -4.76 1.40
N TYR A 18 20.77 -5.64 2.39
CA TYR A 18 21.75 -6.66 2.75
C TYR A 18 21.34 -8.09 2.35
N ASP A 19 20.24 -8.25 1.60
CA ASP A 19 19.76 -9.56 1.20
C ASP A 19 20.63 -10.16 0.07
N PRO A 20 21.13 -11.41 0.23
CA PRO A 20 22.01 -12.03 -0.76
C PRO A 20 21.39 -12.19 -2.16
N LEU A 21 20.08 -12.47 -2.25
CA LEU A 21 19.39 -12.60 -3.53
C LEU A 21 19.08 -11.22 -4.12
N TYR A 22 18.80 -10.23 -3.28
CA TYR A 22 18.55 -8.87 -3.74
C TYR A 22 19.80 -8.23 -4.37
N THR A 23 20.99 -8.46 -3.83
CA THR A 23 22.24 -7.95 -4.42
C THR A 23 22.44 -8.46 -5.86
N GLN A 24 22.12 -9.73 -6.12
CA GLN A 24 22.20 -10.32 -7.46
C GLN A 24 21.14 -9.78 -8.43
N ILE A 25 19.98 -9.36 -7.92
CA ILE A 25 18.91 -8.76 -8.71
C ILE A 25 19.19 -7.28 -8.99
N LYS A 26 19.78 -6.55 -8.03
CA LYS A 26 20.11 -5.12 -8.14
C LYS A 26 21.04 -4.84 -9.32
N ASP A 27 21.99 -5.74 -9.58
CA ASP A 27 22.95 -5.60 -10.68
C ASP A 27 22.32 -5.88 -12.07
N ARG A 28 21.03 -6.26 -12.13
CA ARG A 28 20.31 -6.65 -13.35
C ARG A 28 19.04 -5.81 -13.58
N PRO A 29 19.03 -4.91 -14.58
CA PRO A 29 17.94 -3.95 -14.76
C PRO A 29 16.60 -4.58 -15.18
N THR A 30 16.62 -5.72 -15.87
CA THR A 30 15.40 -6.44 -16.29
C THR A 30 14.69 -7.07 -15.10
N LEU A 31 15.43 -7.80 -14.25
CA LEU A 31 14.89 -8.45 -13.05
C LEU A 31 14.47 -7.41 -12.00
N LYS A 32 15.21 -6.31 -11.85
CA LYS A 32 14.80 -5.21 -10.95
C LYS A 32 13.44 -4.62 -11.36
N LYS A 33 13.21 -4.42 -12.66
CA LYS A 33 11.93 -3.88 -13.15
C LYS A 33 10.76 -4.84 -12.89
N GLU A 34 11.00 -6.14 -13.00
CA GLU A 34 9.98 -7.17 -12.74
C GLU A 34 9.73 -7.37 -11.23
N MET A 35 10.76 -7.17 -10.39
CA MET A 35 10.64 -7.22 -8.93
C MET A 35 9.72 -6.12 -8.39
N PHE A 36 9.80 -4.91 -8.95
CA PHE A 36 8.98 -3.75 -8.57
C PHE A 36 7.83 -3.50 -9.55
N GLU A 37 7.26 -4.55 -10.15
CA GLU A 37 6.08 -4.40 -11.00
C GLU A 37 4.91 -3.78 -10.21
N ASN A 38 4.32 -2.69 -10.73
CA ASN A 38 3.26 -1.96 -10.04
C ASN A 38 2.09 -2.84 -9.58
N LYS A 39 1.75 -3.90 -10.31
CA LYS A 39 0.70 -4.85 -9.94
C LYS A 39 1.06 -5.67 -8.69
N PHE A 40 2.32 -6.10 -8.61
CA PHE A 40 2.84 -6.83 -7.46
C PHE A 40 2.89 -5.94 -6.22
N ILE A 41 3.38 -4.71 -6.37
CA ILE A 41 3.46 -3.73 -5.28
C ILE A 41 2.06 -3.34 -4.79
N ALA A 42 1.11 -3.09 -5.70
CA ALA A 42 -0.28 -2.79 -5.34
C ALA A 42 -0.94 -3.94 -4.55
N ALA A 43 -0.70 -5.19 -4.96
CA ALA A 43 -1.23 -6.37 -4.25
C ALA A 43 -0.63 -6.56 -2.85
N LEU A 44 0.59 -6.06 -2.60
CA LEU A 44 1.21 -6.06 -1.28
C LEU A 44 0.78 -4.85 -0.42
N GLN A 45 0.46 -3.71 -1.07
CA GLN A 45 -0.02 -2.49 -0.42
C GLN A 45 -1.40 -2.67 0.23
N GLU A 46 -2.28 -3.50 -0.34
CA GLU A 46 -3.63 -3.69 0.18
C GLU A 46 -3.67 -4.18 1.62
N ASP A 47 -2.71 -5.02 2.05
CA ASP A 47 -2.67 -5.58 3.41
C ASP A 47 -1.22 -5.95 3.84
N LEU A 48 -0.41 -4.98 4.28
CA LEU A 48 0.98 -5.22 4.71
C LEU A 48 1.11 -6.15 5.94
N HIS A 49 0.14 -6.13 6.86
CA HIS A 49 0.19 -6.90 8.11
C HIS A 49 -0.51 -8.26 8.04
N ARG A 50 -1.00 -8.66 6.86
CA ARG A 50 -1.75 -9.91 6.68
C ARG A 50 -0.82 -11.10 6.47
N TRP A 51 -1.23 -12.23 7.05
CA TRP A 51 -0.61 -13.53 6.81
C TRP A 51 -1.26 -14.25 5.61
N TYR A 52 -0.50 -14.37 4.53
CA TYR A 52 -0.93 -15.00 3.29
C TYR A 52 -0.75 -16.52 3.33
N SER A 53 -1.68 -17.25 2.73
CA SER A 53 -1.51 -18.67 2.45
C SER A 53 -0.65 -18.89 1.18
N ILE A 54 -0.07 -20.08 1.02
CA ILE A 54 0.70 -20.44 -0.19
C ILE A 54 -0.11 -20.22 -1.48
N ALA A 55 -1.42 -20.51 -1.43
CA ALA A 55 -2.32 -20.38 -2.58
C ALA A 55 -2.64 -18.93 -2.95
N GLU A 56 -2.62 -18.01 -1.98
CA GLU A 56 -2.73 -16.56 -2.18
C GLU A 56 -1.40 -15.98 -2.66
N ALA A 57 -0.27 -16.39 -2.04
CA ALA A 57 1.07 -15.98 -2.47
C ALA A 57 1.31 -16.31 -3.94
N GLY A 58 0.89 -17.50 -4.42
CA GLY A 58 1.01 -17.86 -5.83
C GLY A 58 0.10 -17.10 -6.79
N ALA A 59 -0.94 -16.42 -6.30
CA ALA A 59 -1.73 -15.49 -7.10
C ALA A 59 -1.09 -14.09 -7.16
N ILE A 60 -0.33 -13.70 -6.13
CA ILE A 60 0.33 -12.39 -6.03
C ILE A 60 1.65 -12.36 -6.81
N LEU A 61 2.41 -13.47 -6.80
CA LEU A 61 3.78 -13.53 -7.34
C LEU A 61 3.90 -13.33 -8.86
N ASP A 62 2.89 -13.68 -9.65
CA ASP A 62 2.91 -13.53 -11.11
C ASP A 62 1.55 -13.03 -11.61
N SER A 63 1.56 -11.81 -12.17
CA SER A 63 0.41 -11.09 -12.70
C SER A 63 -0.29 -11.80 -13.87
N ASN A 64 0.41 -12.70 -14.58
CA ASN A 64 -0.09 -13.30 -15.81
C ASN A 64 -0.52 -14.77 -15.64
N LYS A 65 0.06 -15.49 -14.67
CA LYS A 65 -0.26 -16.91 -14.41
C LYS A 65 -0.17 -17.23 -12.93
N ARG A 66 -1.26 -17.76 -12.36
CA ARG A 66 -1.26 -18.27 -10.99
C ARG A 66 -0.27 -19.42 -10.86
N ILE A 67 0.70 -19.28 -9.96
CA ILE A 67 1.67 -20.32 -9.66
C ILE A 67 0.99 -21.41 -8.83
N ALA A 68 1.21 -22.67 -9.20
CA ALA A 68 0.68 -23.80 -8.46
C ALA A 68 1.25 -23.84 -7.03
N ALA A 69 0.37 -24.05 -6.04
CA ALA A 69 0.77 -24.10 -4.63
C ALA A 69 1.80 -25.20 -4.34
N SER A 70 1.78 -26.31 -5.09
CA SER A 70 2.78 -27.38 -5.00
C SER A 70 4.19 -26.93 -5.40
N THR A 71 4.30 -26.12 -6.47
CA THR A 71 5.57 -25.57 -6.93
C THR A 71 6.14 -24.61 -5.89
N LEU A 72 5.32 -23.71 -5.35
CA LEU A 72 5.77 -22.80 -4.30
C LEU A 72 6.15 -23.53 -3.04
N LYS A 73 5.37 -24.54 -2.65
CA LYS A 73 5.70 -25.38 -1.50
C LYS A 73 7.08 -26.03 -1.67
N HIS A 74 7.42 -26.53 -2.86
CA HIS A 74 8.75 -27.07 -3.12
C HIS A 74 9.88 -26.04 -2.87
N TYR A 75 9.71 -24.78 -3.26
CA TYR A 75 10.70 -23.74 -2.97
C TYR A 75 10.74 -23.36 -1.48
N ILE A 76 9.58 -23.28 -0.83
CA ILE A 76 9.48 -22.98 0.60
C ILE A 76 10.14 -24.08 1.43
N ASP A 77 9.83 -25.35 1.17
CA ASP A 77 10.39 -26.50 1.92
C ASP A 77 11.92 -26.60 1.76
N ASN A 78 12.48 -26.13 0.64
CA ASN A 78 13.94 -26.15 0.38
C ASN A 78 14.67 -24.86 0.84
N LEU A 79 13.93 -23.79 1.16
CA LEU A 79 14.46 -22.49 1.55
C LEU A 79 13.74 -21.99 2.83
N GLU A 80 13.38 -22.92 3.71
CA GLU A 80 12.52 -22.67 4.87
C GLU A 80 13.12 -21.58 5.77
N ASP A 81 14.41 -21.73 6.12
CA ASP A 81 15.20 -20.82 6.96
C ASP A 81 15.31 -19.39 6.40
N TYR A 82 15.03 -19.21 5.11
CA TYR A 82 15.14 -17.91 4.45
C TYR A 82 13.80 -17.26 4.20
N VAL A 83 12.82 -18.04 3.76
CA VAL A 83 11.50 -17.55 3.36
C VAL A 83 10.57 -17.38 4.56
N LEU A 84 10.63 -18.29 5.54
CA LEU A 84 9.75 -18.22 6.70
C LEU A 84 10.33 -17.28 7.77
N PRO A 85 9.53 -16.34 8.29
CA PRO A 85 9.95 -15.51 9.41
C PRO A 85 9.87 -16.31 10.72
N ASP A 86 10.78 -16.03 11.66
CA ASP A 86 10.79 -16.67 12.98
C ASP A 86 9.47 -16.48 13.77
N GLU A 87 8.74 -15.42 13.45
CA GLU A 87 7.44 -15.06 14.03
C GLU A 87 6.24 -15.77 13.36
N ALA A 88 6.48 -16.70 12.44
CA ALA A 88 5.41 -17.41 11.74
C ALA A 88 4.47 -18.11 12.73
N PRO A 89 3.14 -17.93 12.60
CA PRO A 89 2.18 -18.63 13.45
C PRO A 89 2.40 -20.14 13.34
N GLN A 90 2.63 -20.80 14.48
CA GLN A 90 2.73 -22.26 14.57
C GLN A 90 1.36 -22.90 14.30
N SER A 91 0.98 -22.91 13.03
CA SER A 91 -0.27 -23.46 12.53
C SER A 91 0.03 -24.66 11.65
N ARG A 92 -0.95 -25.56 11.47
CA ARG A 92 -0.84 -26.71 10.55
C ARG A 92 -0.60 -26.28 9.09
N TYR A 93 -0.80 -25.01 8.77
CA TYR A 93 -0.65 -24.42 7.45
C TYR A 93 0.45 -23.37 7.44
N ILE A 94 1.27 -23.36 6.39
CA ILE A 94 2.31 -22.35 6.18
C ILE A 94 1.64 -20.98 5.96
N ARG A 95 2.08 -19.99 6.74
CA ARG A 95 1.63 -18.60 6.68
C ARG A 95 2.82 -17.71 6.33
N LEU A 96 2.65 -16.88 5.32
CA LEU A 96 3.70 -16.04 4.74
C LEU A 96 3.38 -14.57 5.03
N ASN A 97 4.37 -13.81 5.51
CA ASN A 97 4.26 -12.36 5.63
C ASN A 97 4.60 -11.68 4.29
N TYR A 98 4.34 -10.37 4.14
CA TYR A 98 4.69 -9.61 2.94
C TYR A 98 6.17 -9.79 2.56
N LEU A 99 7.08 -9.76 3.55
CA LEU A 99 8.51 -9.95 3.32
C LEU A 99 8.83 -11.35 2.77
N SER A 100 8.12 -12.39 3.24
CA SER A 100 8.23 -13.75 2.72
C SER A 100 7.78 -13.84 1.25
N ILE A 101 6.73 -13.11 0.89
CA ILE A 101 6.28 -13.04 -0.51
C ILE A 101 7.32 -12.34 -1.38
N VAL A 102 7.92 -11.26 -0.89
CA VAL A 102 8.99 -10.56 -1.61
C VAL A 102 10.22 -11.45 -1.78
N LYS A 103 10.62 -12.18 -0.74
CA LYS A 103 11.69 -13.19 -0.85
C LYS A 103 11.35 -14.30 -1.84
N LEU A 104 10.12 -14.80 -1.83
CA LEU A 104 9.66 -15.76 -2.84
C LEU A 104 9.65 -15.18 -4.25
N LYS A 105 9.37 -13.89 -4.43
CA LYS A 105 9.47 -13.21 -5.72
C LYS A 105 10.92 -13.18 -6.20
N MET A 106 11.89 -12.90 -5.32
CA MET A 106 13.32 -12.97 -5.66
C MET A 106 13.75 -14.38 -6.08
N VAL A 107 13.34 -15.40 -5.32
CA VAL A 107 13.56 -16.82 -5.66
C VAL A 107 12.93 -17.16 -7.01
N TRP A 108 11.73 -16.68 -7.27
CA TRP A 108 11.01 -16.93 -8.53
C TRP A 108 11.68 -16.29 -9.73
N LEU A 109 12.20 -15.08 -9.59
CA LEU A 109 12.93 -14.38 -10.66
C LEU A 109 14.26 -15.07 -10.99
N LEU A 110 14.94 -15.61 -9.98
CA LEU A 110 16.24 -16.26 -10.14
C LEU A 110 16.14 -17.75 -10.50
N LYS A 111 14.95 -18.36 -10.48
CA LYS A 111 14.76 -19.81 -10.70
C LYS A 111 15.28 -20.31 -12.05
N ASP A 112 15.25 -19.46 -13.08
CA ASP A 112 15.63 -19.81 -14.45
C ASP A 112 17.15 -19.76 -14.63
N GLU A 113 17.85 -19.05 -13.76
CA GLU A 113 19.30 -18.82 -13.83
C GLU A 113 20.07 -19.62 -12.77
N LEU A 114 19.50 -19.74 -11.57
CA LEU A 114 20.07 -20.48 -10.45
C LEU A 114 19.23 -21.73 -10.21
N LYS A 115 19.88 -22.89 -10.35
CA LYS A 115 19.31 -24.16 -9.87
C LYS A 115 19.08 -24.07 -8.35
N MET A 116 18.20 -24.92 -7.83
CA MET A 116 17.88 -24.97 -6.39
C MET A 116 19.11 -24.97 -5.46
N THR A 117 20.16 -25.70 -5.82
CA THR A 117 21.42 -25.75 -5.06
C THR A 117 22.16 -24.41 -5.07
N GLY A 118 22.08 -23.65 -6.17
CA GLY A 118 22.64 -22.30 -6.28
C GLY A 118 21.87 -21.28 -5.45
N LEU A 119 20.54 -21.39 -5.39
CA LEU A 119 19.70 -20.58 -4.52
C LEU A 119 19.99 -20.87 -3.04
N GLN A 120 20.09 -22.14 -2.66
CA GLN A 120 20.43 -22.56 -1.30
C GLN A 120 21.83 -22.08 -0.88
N SER A 121 22.81 -22.10 -1.78
CA SER A 121 24.17 -21.61 -1.50
C SER A 121 24.24 -20.08 -1.39
N ALA A 122 23.54 -19.35 -2.27
CA ALA A 122 23.49 -17.88 -2.20
C ALA A 122 22.91 -17.38 -0.87
N VAL A 123 21.97 -18.14 -0.31
CA VAL A 123 21.30 -17.86 0.96
C VAL A 123 22.05 -18.44 2.17
N GLY A 124 23.10 -19.24 1.95
CA GLY A 124 23.93 -19.82 3.02
C GLY A 124 23.36 -21.08 3.68
N ILE A 125 22.31 -21.69 3.11
CA ILE A 125 21.70 -22.94 3.59
C ILE A 125 22.60 -24.16 3.25
N ILE A 126 23.25 -24.14 2.09
CA ILE A 126 24.17 -25.20 1.67
C ILE A 126 25.54 -24.63 1.32
N GLY A 127 26.54 -24.95 2.15
CA GLY A 127 27.96 -24.75 1.89
C GLY A 127 28.39 -23.28 1.85
N THR A 128 29.61 -23.00 2.30
CA THR A 128 30.31 -21.75 1.92
C THR A 128 30.24 -21.58 0.40
N PRO A 129 30.22 -20.36 -0.16
CA PRO A 129 30.22 -20.15 -1.61
C PRO A 129 31.48 -20.80 -2.19
N VAL A 130 31.35 -22.03 -2.68
CA VAL A 130 32.48 -22.84 -3.11
C VAL A 130 32.85 -22.39 -4.52
N ASN A 131 33.91 -21.59 -4.61
CA ASN A 131 34.82 -21.70 -5.74
C ASN A 131 35.33 -23.15 -5.72
N ASN A 132 34.86 -23.95 -6.67
CA ASN A 132 35.25 -25.36 -6.83
C ASN A 132 36.78 -25.46 -6.94
N ASN A 133 37.43 -25.83 -5.85
CA ASN A 133 38.74 -26.46 -5.87
C ASN A 133 38.84 -27.45 -4.70
N MET A 134 39.04 -28.70 -5.10
CA MET A 134 39.37 -29.93 -4.37
C MET A 134 39.54 -29.86 -2.85
N SER A 135 38.96 -30.84 -2.16
CA SER A 135 39.62 -31.44 -0.99
C SER A 135 39.31 -32.93 -0.88
N ASN A 136 40.40 -33.69 -0.79
CA ASN A 136 40.49 -35.12 -0.46
C ASN A 136 39.78 -35.48 0.84
N SER A 137 39.42 -36.76 0.98
CA SER A 137 39.47 -37.44 2.28
C SER A 137 39.60 -38.95 2.05
N TYR A 138 40.63 -39.57 2.63
CA TYR A 138 40.59 -40.74 3.51
C TYR A 138 41.99 -41.37 3.63
N ALA A 139 42.61 -41.25 4.81
CA ALA A 139 43.33 -42.35 5.46
C ALA A 139 43.76 -41.97 6.90
N PRO A 140 43.84 -42.93 7.84
CA PRO A 140 43.83 -42.69 9.28
C PRO A 140 45.20 -42.74 9.98
N SER A 141 45.24 -42.04 11.13
CA SER A 141 46.09 -42.16 12.34
C SER A 141 47.58 -42.47 12.19
N LEU A 142 48.45 -41.54 12.63
CA LEU A 142 49.88 -41.80 12.73
C LEU A 142 50.57 -41.24 13.98
N ASP A 143 51.17 -42.21 14.70
CA ASP A 143 52.46 -42.27 15.36
C ASP A 143 53.33 -40.98 15.36
N GLN A 144 53.82 -40.56 16.55
CA GLN A 144 54.57 -39.31 16.80
C GLN A 144 55.85 -39.15 15.94
N ASN A 145 56.39 -40.24 15.38
CA ASN A 145 57.52 -40.22 14.44
C ASN A 145 57.14 -39.77 13.02
N GLN A 146 55.85 -39.71 12.71
CA GLN A 146 55.35 -39.29 11.42
C GLN A 146 55.02 -37.81 11.39
N GLU A 147 54.53 -37.24 12.50
CA GLU A 147 54.43 -35.79 12.65
C GLU A 147 55.78 -35.13 12.43
N LEU A 148 56.86 -35.64 13.05
CA LEU A 148 58.20 -35.08 12.87
C LEU A 148 58.68 -35.14 11.41
N ARG A 149 58.35 -36.23 10.68
CA ARG A 149 58.66 -36.35 9.25
C ARG A 149 57.78 -35.44 8.39
N GLN A 150 56.51 -35.28 8.74
CA GLN A 150 55.62 -34.33 8.08
C GLN A 150 56.10 -32.90 8.31
N TYR A 151 56.52 -32.54 9.53
CA TYR A 151 57.12 -31.24 9.83
C TYR A 151 58.43 -31.04 9.07
N MET A 152 59.32 -32.04 9.00
CA MET A 152 60.55 -31.94 8.20
C MET A 152 60.26 -31.83 6.70
N GLN A 153 59.28 -32.58 6.18
CA GLN A 153 58.84 -32.48 4.79
C GLN A 153 58.21 -31.13 4.47
N MET A 154 57.34 -30.64 5.36
CA MET A 154 56.70 -29.32 5.24
C MET A 154 57.73 -28.20 5.36
N THR A 155 58.72 -28.34 6.24
CA THR A 155 59.82 -27.39 6.40
C THR A 155 60.71 -27.39 5.17
N ASN A 156 61.08 -28.56 4.64
CA ASN A 156 61.86 -28.66 3.40
C ASN A 156 61.06 -28.14 2.18
N MET A 157 59.76 -28.37 2.15
CA MET A 157 58.86 -27.82 1.14
C MET A 157 58.81 -26.29 1.23
N LEU A 158 58.58 -25.72 2.42
CA LEU A 158 58.63 -24.28 2.67
C LEU A 158 59.99 -23.69 2.25
N MET A 159 61.09 -24.31 2.68
CA MET A 159 62.44 -23.89 2.31
C MET A 159 62.66 -23.94 0.80
N SER A 160 62.13 -24.94 0.08
CA SER A 160 62.21 -25.02 -1.38
C SER A 160 61.31 -24.02 -2.11
N ILE A 161 60.24 -23.56 -1.47
CA ILE A 161 59.35 -22.51 -2.00
C ILE A 161 60.08 -21.18 -1.94
N PHE A 162 60.74 -20.87 -0.80
CA PHE A 162 61.34 -19.56 -0.56
C PHE A 162 62.81 -19.44 -0.95
N MET A 163 63.56 -20.55 -0.97
CA MET A 163 64.99 -20.55 -1.21
C MET A 163 65.39 -21.42 -2.41
N GLU A 164 66.45 -20.99 -3.07
CA GLU A 164 67.17 -21.70 -4.11
C GLU A 164 68.63 -21.90 -3.71
N ARG A 165 69.31 -22.84 -4.36
CA ARG A 165 70.72 -23.12 -4.11
C ARG A 165 71.55 -22.19 -4.99
N GLY A 166 72.26 -21.24 -4.39
CA GLY A 166 73.14 -20.34 -5.12
C GLY A 166 74.33 -21.07 -5.77
N GLU A 167 75.01 -20.42 -6.71
CA GLU A 167 76.21 -20.95 -7.39
C GLU A 167 77.34 -21.35 -6.42
N ASP A 168 77.35 -20.76 -5.22
CA ASP A 168 78.26 -21.06 -4.12
C ASP A 168 77.80 -22.23 -3.22
N GLY A 169 76.71 -22.91 -3.58
CA GLY A 169 76.12 -24.03 -2.86
C GLY A 169 75.35 -23.64 -1.60
N ARG A 170 75.27 -22.35 -1.29
CA ARG A 170 74.57 -21.81 -0.11
C ARG A 170 73.10 -21.52 -0.43
N PRO A 171 72.17 -21.73 0.53
CA PRO A 171 70.77 -21.37 0.32
C PRO A 171 70.65 -19.84 0.21
N ARG A 172 69.98 -19.37 -0.84
CA ARG A 172 69.65 -17.95 -1.07
C ARG A 172 68.14 -17.85 -1.27
N LEU A 173 67.53 -16.72 -0.89
CA LEU A 173 66.14 -16.46 -1.24
C LEU A 173 66.00 -16.46 -2.76
N LYS A 174 64.91 -17.02 -3.27
CA LYS A 174 64.57 -16.92 -4.69
C LYS A 174 64.52 -15.45 -5.10
N GLU A 175 65.02 -15.18 -6.30
CA GLU A 175 65.11 -13.83 -6.85
C GLU A 175 63.79 -13.05 -6.76
N ASP A 176 62.66 -13.68 -7.10
CA ASP A 176 61.32 -13.07 -7.01
C ASP A 176 60.98 -12.57 -5.60
N ILE A 177 61.35 -13.33 -4.57
CA ILE A 177 61.05 -13.03 -3.16
C ILE A 177 62.00 -11.97 -2.62
N SER A 178 63.27 -12.03 -3.02
CA SER A 178 64.25 -10.99 -2.74
C SER A 178 63.82 -9.66 -3.36
N ASN A 179 63.35 -9.67 -4.61
CA ASN A 179 62.84 -8.49 -5.30
C ASN A 179 61.58 -7.93 -4.64
N LEU A 180 60.67 -8.79 -4.17
CA LEU A 180 59.47 -8.39 -3.44
C LEU A 180 59.81 -7.74 -2.10
N LEU A 181 60.74 -8.32 -1.34
CA LEU A 181 61.23 -7.77 -0.08
C LEU A 181 61.90 -6.40 -0.30
N GLN A 182 62.76 -6.26 -1.30
CA GLN A 182 63.39 -4.99 -1.64
C GLN A 182 62.39 -3.94 -2.13
N SER A 183 61.37 -4.34 -2.89
CA SER A 183 60.29 -3.43 -3.32
C SER A 183 59.47 -2.93 -2.14
N ASN A 184 59.10 -3.81 -1.21
CA ASN A 184 58.38 -3.44 0.01
C ASN A 184 59.23 -2.52 0.90
N GLN A 185 60.52 -2.82 1.02
CA GLN A 185 61.45 -1.99 1.78
C GLN A 185 61.61 -0.59 1.14
N LYS A 186 61.72 -0.51 -0.19
CA LYS A 186 61.72 0.78 -0.91
C LYS A 186 60.43 1.56 -0.74
N LEU A 187 59.27 0.90 -0.72
CA LEU A 187 57.96 1.53 -0.46
C LEU A 187 57.84 2.10 0.96
N LEU A 188 58.46 1.43 1.94
CA LEU A 188 58.50 1.88 3.33
C LEU A 188 59.53 3.01 3.51
N GLU A 189 60.69 2.93 2.86
CA GLU A 189 61.75 3.92 2.91
C GLU A 189 61.44 5.20 2.12
N SER A 190 60.66 5.11 1.04
CA SER A 190 60.35 6.29 0.21
C SER A 190 59.42 7.29 0.88
N GLY A 191 58.73 6.92 1.96
CA GLY A 191 57.80 7.80 2.69
C GLY A 191 56.56 8.25 1.90
N ASP A 192 56.53 8.05 0.58
CA ASP A 192 55.44 8.41 -0.32
C ASP A 192 54.11 7.76 0.05
N PHE A 193 54.16 6.53 0.57
CA PHE A 193 52.97 5.83 1.04
C PHE A 193 52.36 6.52 2.26
N LEU A 194 53.18 6.87 3.26
CA LEU A 194 52.73 7.59 4.46
C LEU A 194 52.14 8.95 4.10
N LYS A 195 52.78 9.67 3.18
CA LYS A 195 52.31 10.99 2.73
C LYS A 195 50.95 10.90 2.02
N LYS A 196 50.75 9.89 1.15
CA LYS A 196 49.45 9.64 0.53
C LYS A 196 48.37 9.26 1.54
N VAL A 197 48.73 8.50 2.57
CA VAL A 197 47.80 8.15 3.66
C VAL A 197 47.40 9.39 4.45
N GLU A 198 48.33 10.30 4.74
CA GLU A 198 48.04 11.60 5.37
C GLU A 198 47.12 12.47 4.50
N GLU A 199 47.43 12.64 3.21
CA GLU A 199 46.59 13.39 2.27
C GLU A 199 45.18 12.79 2.14
N GLN A 200 45.07 11.46 2.17
CA GLN A 200 43.78 10.77 2.21
C GLN A 200 43.05 10.95 3.54
N SER A 201 43.76 10.99 4.66
CA SER A 201 43.18 11.24 5.97
C SER A 201 42.58 12.65 6.06
N GLU A 202 43.30 13.66 5.58
CA GLU A 202 42.80 15.05 5.55
C GLU A 202 41.55 15.20 4.68
N THR A 203 41.52 14.55 3.50
CA THR A 203 40.34 14.56 2.64
C THR A 203 39.14 13.83 3.25
N ILE A 204 39.37 12.73 3.98
CA ILE A 204 38.32 12.05 4.73
C ILE A 204 37.76 12.93 5.85
N GLU A 205 38.61 13.65 6.58
CA GLU A 205 38.16 14.58 7.63
C GLU A 205 37.32 15.73 7.06
N GLU A 206 37.74 16.31 5.95
CA GLU A 206 36.99 17.39 5.28
C GLU A 206 35.63 16.89 4.74
N LEU A 207 35.60 15.72 4.11
CA LEU A 207 34.34 15.10 3.67
C LEU A 207 33.42 14.81 4.86
N ASN A 208 33.95 14.33 5.99
CA ASN A 208 33.16 14.10 7.19
C ASN A 208 32.59 15.41 7.77
N ARG A 209 33.32 16.52 7.69
CA ARG A 209 32.78 17.84 8.05
C ARG A 209 31.61 18.24 7.16
N GLN A 210 31.77 18.14 5.85
CA GLN A 210 30.72 18.50 4.89
C GLN A 210 29.47 17.63 5.06
N ILE A 211 29.64 16.32 5.26
CA ILE A 211 28.53 15.40 5.53
C ILE A 211 27.78 15.80 6.81
N ASN A 212 28.49 16.19 7.87
CA ASN A 212 27.86 16.61 9.12
C ASN A 212 27.10 17.95 8.97
N GLU A 213 27.65 18.90 8.21
CA GLU A 213 26.95 20.15 7.92
C GLU A 213 25.70 19.93 7.05
N GLU A 214 25.79 19.13 5.99
CA GLU A 214 24.63 18.78 5.17
C GLU A 214 23.56 18.04 5.95
N LYS A 215 23.97 17.13 6.86
CA LYS A 215 23.04 16.41 7.73
C LYS A 215 22.27 17.38 8.63
N LYS A 216 22.96 18.35 9.25
CA LYS A 216 22.32 19.38 10.07
C LYS A 216 21.38 20.28 9.26
N ASN A 217 21.76 20.63 8.03
CA ASN A 217 20.92 21.41 7.13
C ASN A 217 19.66 20.63 6.72
N ARG A 218 19.79 19.33 6.43
CA ARG A 218 18.64 18.45 6.16
C ARG A 218 17.69 18.35 7.35
N GLU A 219 18.22 18.19 8.56
CA GLU A 219 17.41 18.13 9.78
C GLU A 219 16.62 19.42 9.98
N THR A 220 17.26 20.57 9.80
CA THR A 220 16.59 21.89 9.87
C THR A 220 15.49 22.01 8.81
N TYR A 221 15.78 21.64 7.55
CA TYR A 221 14.82 21.71 6.47
C TYR A 221 13.63 20.77 6.68
N GLN A 222 13.85 19.56 7.21
CA GLN A 222 12.78 18.64 7.57
C GLN A 222 11.86 19.22 8.65
N GLN A 223 12.42 19.84 9.68
CA GLN A 223 11.63 20.49 10.74
C GLN A 223 10.76 21.62 10.18
N GLU A 224 11.31 22.48 9.32
CA GLU A 224 10.54 23.56 8.67
C GLU A 224 9.40 23.01 7.78
N LEU A 225 9.63 21.86 7.12
CA LEU A 225 8.63 21.21 6.28
C LEU A 225 7.50 20.59 7.12
N GLU A 226 7.84 19.94 8.22
CA GLU A 226 6.88 19.39 9.18
C GLU A 226 6.02 20.50 9.80
N GLU A 227 6.62 21.63 10.16
CA GLU A 227 5.90 22.79 10.70
C GLU A 227 4.92 23.37 9.68
N LYS A 228 5.37 23.60 8.43
CA LYS A 228 4.48 24.05 7.34
C LYS A 228 3.36 23.06 7.04
N TYR A 229 3.62 21.76 7.11
CA TYR A 229 2.60 20.75 6.89
C TYR A 229 1.53 20.78 7.98
N LYS A 230 1.96 20.95 9.24
CA LYS A 230 1.06 21.08 10.39
C LYS A 230 0.20 22.34 10.30
N ASP A 231 0.78 23.47 9.93
CA ASP A 231 0.04 24.72 9.73
C ASP A 231 -0.98 24.59 8.59
N ASN A 232 -0.60 23.96 7.48
CA ASN A 232 -1.50 23.73 6.35
C ASN A 232 -2.67 22.82 6.74
N LEU A 233 -2.41 21.76 7.52
CA LEU A 233 -3.46 20.88 8.04
C LEU A 233 -4.45 21.67 8.91
N LEU A 234 -3.95 22.53 9.79
CA LEU A 234 -4.78 23.36 10.67
C LEU A 234 -5.65 24.36 9.87
N VAL A 235 -5.10 24.99 8.83
CA VAL A 235 -5.86 25.87 7.93
C VAL A 235 -6.94 25.08 7.19
N LYS A 236 -6.62 23.87 6.72
CA LYS A 236 -7.57 23.00 6.03
C LYS A 236 -8.73 22.60 6.94
N ASP A 237 -8.45 22.24 8.18
CA ASP A 237 -9.47 21.87 9.17
C ASP A 237 -10.39 23.05 9.51
N GLN A 238 -9.83 24.26 9.65
CA GLN A 238 -10.61 25.48 9.83
C GLN A 238 -11.55 25.75 8.64
N LEU A 239 -11.04 25.59 7.41
CA LEU A 239 -11.81 25.81 6.19
C LEU A 239 -12.95 24.79 6.05
N ILE A 240 -12.68 23.51 6.38
CA ILE A 240 -13.71 22.46 6.42
C ILE A 240 -14.80 22.82 7.43
N SER A 241 -14.43 23.20 8.65
CA SER A 241 -15.39 23.58 9.69
C SER A 241 -16.25 24.79 9.29
N GLU A 242 -15.66 25.79 8.63
CA GLU A 242 -16.42 26.94 8.11
C GLU A 242 -17.40 26.54 7.00
N LEU A 243 -16.99 25.65 6.09
CA LEU A 243 -17.85 25.13 5.03
C LEU A 243 -19.01 24.30 5.58
N GLU A 244 -18.76 23.44 6.57
CA GLU A 244 -19.79 22.65 7.25
C GLU A 244 -20.81 23.56 7.94
N SER A 245 -20.36 24.58 8.65
CA SER A 245 -21.23 25.57 9.29
C SER A 245 -22.10 26.33 8.28
N LYS A 246 -21.53 26.76 7.15
CA LYS A 246 -22.28 27.40 6.06
C LYS A 246 -23.32 26.47 5.45
N LEU A 247 -22.97 25.21 5.24
CA LEU A 247 -23.87 24.21 4.68
C LEU A 247 -25.02 23.90 5.65
N GLU A 248 -24.75 23.84 6.95
CA GLU A 248 -25.79 23.68 7.97
C GLU A 248 -26.76 24.87 8.00
N GLN A 249 -26.24 26.10 7.91
CA GLN A 249 -27.07 27.30 7.82
C GLN A 249 -27.96 27.30 6.57
N GLN A 250 -27.40 26.97 5.40
CA GLN A 250 -28.18 26.86 4.16
C GLN A 250 -29.28 25.81 4.27
N ASN A 251 -28.98 24.63 4.84
CA ASN A 251 -29.97 23.59 5.04
C ASN A 251 -31.11 24.02 5.98
N LYS A 252 -30.80 24.80 7.03
CA LYS A 252 -31.82 25.36 7.92
C LYS A 252 -32.74 26.34 7.17
N THR A 253 -32.17 27.24 6.37
CA THR A 253 -32.95 28.21 5.57
C THR A 253 -33.84 27.51 4.54
N ILE A 254 -33.28 26.56 3.78
CA ILE A 254 -34.05 25.79 2.78
C ILE A 254 -35.19 25.04 3.46
N LYS A 255 -34.93 24.45 4.64
CA LYS A 255 -35.97 23.74 5.39
C LYS A 255 -37.10 24.68 5.82
N SER A 256 -36.80 25.86 6.36
CA SER A 256 -37.84 26.84 6.72
C SER A 256 -38.64 27.31 5.50
N GLU A 257 -37.98 27.55 4.36
CA GLU A 257 -38.67 27.96 3.13
C GLU A 257 -39.62 26.87 2.60
N ILE A 258 -39.19 25.60 2.66
CA ILE A 258 -40.03 24.45 2.30
C ILE A 258 -41.23 24.37 3.25
N ASP A 259 -40.99 24.46 4.56
CA ASP A 259 -42.05 24.38 5.57
C ASP A 259 -43.07 25.52 5.39
N GLU A 260 -42.63 26.75 5.18
CA GLU A 260 -43.51 27.89 4.89
C GLU A 260 -44.32 27.71 3.60
N THR A 261 -43.67 27.19 2.55
CA THR A 261 -44.33 26.94 1.27
C THR A 261 -45.38 25.83 1.38
N LEU A 262 -45.10 24.78 2.16
CA LEU A 262 -46.05 23.70 2.44
C LEU A 262 -47.24 24.20 3.25
N VAL A 263 -47.00 25.02 4.28
CA VAL A 263 -48.07 25.64 5.08
C VAL A 263 -49.00 26.48 4.19
N LYS A 264 -48.44 27.37 3.35
CA LYS A 264 -49.26 28.17 2.42
C LYS A 264 -50.09 27.31 1.46
N LYS A 265 -49.50 26.25 0.90
CA LYS A 265 -50.23 25.33 0.01
C LYS A 265 -51.35 24.57 0.74
N LEU A 266 -51.14 24.22 2.01
CA LEU A 266 -52.18 23.59 2.83
C LEU A 266 -53.32 24.58 3.11
N GLU A 267 -53.02 25.81 3.50
CA GLU A 267 -54.01 26.87 3.72
C GLU A 267 -54.83 27.16 2.44
N GLU A 268 -54.18 27.25 1.28
CA GLU A 268 -54.87 27.39 0.00
C GLU A 268 -55.79 26.21 -0.33
N ASN A 269 -55.36 24.99 0.02
CA ASN A 269 -56.16 23.79 -0.22
C ASN A 269 -57.35 23.71 0.73
N ASP A 270 -57.17 24.06 2.01
CA ASP A 270 -58.23 24.14 3.01
C ASP A 270 -59.27 25.20 2.61
N ASN A 271 -58.83 26.36 2.11
CA ASN A 271 -59.73 27.39 1.59
C ASN A 271 -60.55 26.88 0.39
N LYS A 272 -59.89 26.23 -0.60
CA LYS A 272 -60.59 25.62 -1.74
C LYS A 272 -61.57 24.52 -1.32
N PHE A 273 -61.20 23.72 -0.32
CA PHE A 273 -62.07 22.69 0.23
C PHE A 273 -63.29 23.30 0.92
N ASN A 274 -63.09 24.35 1.73
CA ASN A 274 -64.17 25.08 2.39
C ASN A 274 -65.13 25.71 1.37
N ASP A 275 -64.59 26.33 0.31
CA ASP A 275 -65.39 26.88 -0.80
C ASP A 275 -66.22 25.79 -1.49
N PHE A 276 -65.61 24.63 -1.75
CA PHE A 276 -66.32 23.48 -2.32
C PHE A 276 -67.45 22.97 -1.42
N VAL A 277 -67.20 22.83 -0.12
CA VAL A 277 -68.21 22.42 0.86
C VAL A 277 -69.35 23.44 0.93
N ASN A 278 -69.03 24.73 0.99
CA ASN A 278 -70.03 25.81 1.01
C ASN A 278 -70.89 25.79 -0.25
N LYS A 279 -70.28 25.66 -1.42
CA LYS A 279 -70.98 25.55 -2.71
C LYS A 279 -71.93 24.35 -2.75
N ASN A 280 -71.47 23.18 -2.32
CA ASN A 280 -72.32 21.97 -2.26
C ASN A 280 -73.46 22.11 -1.25
N ARG A 281 -73.23 22.79 -0.13
CA ARG A 281 -74.27 23.06 0.87
C ARG A 281 -75.34 24.01 0.32
N ILE A 282 -74.95 25.07 -0.38
CA ILE A 282 -75.87 26.00 -1.05
C ILE A 282 -76.68 25.26 -2.11
N GLN A 283 -76.02 24.44 -2.94
CA GLN A 283 -76.70 23.64 -3.97
C GLN A 283 -77.71 22.66 -3.38
N SER A 284 -77.35 21.98 -2.28
CA SER A 284 -78.25 21.06 -1.58
C SER A 284 -79.47 21.78 -1.00
N ARG A 285 -79.28 22.98 -0.42
CA ARG A 285 -80.38 23.82 0.06
C ARG A 285 -81.30 24.31 -1.06
N ALA A 286 -80.72 24.76 -2.18
CA ALA A 286 -81.49 25.19 -3.35
C ALA A 286 -82.39 24.05 -3.87
N LYS A 287 -81.84 22.83 -3.92
CA LYS A 287 -82.59 21.63 -4.31
C LYS A 287 -83.73 21.31 -3.33
N GLN A 288 -83.47 21.37 -2.03
CA GLN A 288 -84.51 21.17 -1.00
C GLN A 288 -85.64 22.20 -1.13
N MET A 289 -85.31 23.49 -1.32
CA MET A 289 -86.32 24.53 -1.53
C MET A 289 -87.15 24.29 -2.80
N ALA A 290 -86.52 23.83 -3.89
CA ALA A 290 -87.22 23.47 -5.13
C ALA A 290 -88.15 22.26 -4.95
N GLU A 291 -87.72 21.25 -4.17
CA GLU A 291 -88.55 20.09 -3.83
C GLU A 291 -89.73 20.48 -2.94
N GLU A 292 -89.52 21.34 -1.93
CA GLU A 292 -90.59 21.87 -1.09
C GLU A 292 -91.60 22.73 -1.88
N GLU A 293 -91.15 23.53 -2.84
CA GLU A 293 -92.03 24.30 -3.72
C GLU A 293 -92.86 23.38 -4.61
N TRP A 294 -92.26 22.33 -5.16
CA TRP A 294 -92.98 21.31 -5.92
C TRP A 294 -94.05 20.65 -5.05
N ASP A 295 -93.72 20.31 -3.80
CA ASP A 295 -94.66 19.67 -2.89
C ASP A 295 -95.83 20.59 -2.49
N LYS A 296 -95.63 21.91 -2.53
CA LYS A 296 -96.69 22.92 -2.33
C LYS A 296 -97.56 23.17 -3.58
N GLN A 297 -97.19 22.64 -4.75
CA GLN A 297 -98.03 22.78 -5.94
C GLN A 297 -99.34 21.98 -5.83
N GLY A 298 -100.43 22.55 -6.34
CA GLY A 298 -101.75 21.93 -6.35
C GLY A 298 -101.80 20.63 -7.18
N ALA A 299 -102.80 19.79 -6.91
CA ALA A 299 -102.92 18.46 -7.53
C ALA A 299 -102.92 18.47 -9.07
N PHE A 300 -103.46 19.52 -9.70
CA PHE A 300 -103.49 19.66 -11.16
C PHE A 300 -102.09 19.86 -11.79
N SER A 301 -101.21 20.66 -11.18
CA SER A 301 -99.86 20.91 -11.71
C SER A 301 -98.96 19.68 -11.58
N LYS A 302 -99.18 18.85 -10.55
CA LYS A 302 -98.43 17.60 -10.34
C LYS A 302 -98.82 16.48 -11.31
N ILE A 303 -100.02 16.50 -11.88
CA ILE A 303 -100.51 15.46 -12.81
C ILE A 303 -100.00 15.69 -14.24
N PHE A 304 -99.83 16.95 -14.66
CA PHE A 304 -99.43 17.30 -16.03
C PHE A 304 -97.97 17.80 -16.16
N GLY A 305 -97.28 18.05 -15.04
CA GLY A 305 -95.91 18.57 -15.03
C GLY A 305 -94.84 17.49 -14.88
N ASN A 306 -93.68 17.71 -15.51
CA ASN A 306 -92.47 16.91 -15.30
C ASN A 306 -91.74 17.39 -14.03
N ARG A 307 -91.85 16.63 -12.94
CA ARG A 307 -91.20 16.94 -11.64
C ARG A 307 -89.70 17.19 -11.79
N SER A 308 -89.00 16.36 -12.57
CA SER A 308 -87.55 16.44 -12.69
C SER A 308 -87.10 17.75 -13.34
N GLU A 309 -87.86 18.21 -14.33
CA GLU A 309 -87.56 19.43 -15.08
C GLU A 309 -87.93 20.68 -14.27
N PHE A 310 -89.06 20.63 -13.56
CA PHE A 310 -89.45 21.71 -12.63
C PHE A 310 -88.43 21.89 -11.51
N VAL A 311 -88.08 20.81 -10.80
CA VAL A 311 -87.13 20.86 -9.68
C VAL A 311 -85.77 21.33 -10.17
N LYS A 312 -85.32 20.91 -11.37
CA LYS A 312 -84.06 21.39 -11.95
C LYS A 312 -84.08 22.89 -12.22
N ASN A 313 -85.10 23.40 -12.92
CA ASN A 313 -85.21 24.82 -13.24
C ASN A 313 -85.35 25.69 -11.98
N LYS A 314 -86.12 25.24 -10.98
CA LYS A 314 -86.26 25.94 -9.69
C LYS A 314 -85.00 25.87 -8.84
N THR A 315 -84.25 24.76 -8.88
CA THR A 315 -82.96 24.67 -8.21
C THR A 315 -81.98 25.69 -8.78
N GLU A 316 -81.95 25.89 -10.10
CA GLU A 316 -81.11 26.90 -10.75
C GLU A 316 -81.52 28.33 -10.34
N GLU A 317 -82.81 28.63 -10.27
CA GLU A 317 -83.33 29.93 -9.80
C GLU A 317 -82.96 30.21 -8.33
N PHE A 318 -83.18 29.22 -7.44
CA PHE A 318 -82.81 29.35 -6.03
C PHE A 318 -81.30 29.42 -5.80
N LEU A 319 -80.50 28.73 -6.62
CA LEU A 319 -79.05 28.78 -6.54
C LEU A 319 -78.53 30.19 -6.86
N ILE A 320 -79.06 30.85 -7.90
CA ILE A 320 -78.71 32.24 -8.23
C ILE A 320 -79.05 33.18 -7.07
N LYS A 321 -80.22 32.99 -6.45
CA LYS A 321 -80.66 33.83 -5.32
C LYS A 321 -79.80 33.61 -4.07
N LEU A 322 -79.61 32.37 -3.66
CA LEU A 322 -78.81 32.02 -2.48
C LEU A 322 -77.33 32.36 -2.62
N THR A 323 -76.78 32.35 -3.83
CA THR A 323 -75.39 32.78 -4.08
C THR A 323 -75.24 34.29 -3.94
N LYS A 324 -76.19 35.09 -4.47
CA LYS A 324 -76.19 36.55 -4.30
C LYS A 324 -76.36 37.01 -2.85
N ASP A 325 -77.08 36.24 -2.04
CA ASP A 325 -77.24 36.50 -0.61
C ASP A 325 -76.02 36.06 0.22
N PHE A 326 -75.10 35.27 -0.37
CA PHE A 326 -73.88 34.80 0.28
C PHE A 326 -72.65 35.69 -0.05
N ASP A 327 -72.69 36.40 -1.17
CA ASP A 327 -71.62 37.32 -1.64
C ASP A 327 -71.78 38.77 -1.15
N ASN A 328 -72.91 39.13 -0.50
CA ASN A 328 -73.15 40.42 0.18
C ASN A 328 -73.05 40.23 1.70
#